data_AF-A0AAD9J510-F1
#
_entry.id   AF-A0AAD9J510-F1
#
_cell.length_a   1.000
_cell.length_b   1.000
_cell.length_c   1.000
_cell.angle_alpha   90.00
_cell.angle_beta   90.00
_cell.angle_gamma   90.00
#
_symmetry.space_group_name_H-M   'P 1'
#
loop_
_entity.id
_entity.type
_entity.pdbx_description
1 polymer ?
#
loop_
_entity_poly.entity_id
_entity_poly.type
_entity_poly.pdbx_seq_one_letter_code
_entity_poly.pdbx_strand_id
1 'polypeptide(L)'
;MVTPKADVYSFGIILYETMFRNSPYDTEGDMAMSPEDVVARVRYGERPPYRPRIPEPNQLKPEVVDLMLDCWREKPNDRPDFSLIKKQYKDMNKGMYVRLRCVFLCTLIHNLSLVHSPAISFALIPSKRPYAGCLR
;
A
#
# COMPACT_ATOMS: atom_id res chain seq x y z
N MET A 1 -1.74 -7.77 -15.44
CA MET A 1 -3.13 -7.30 -15.51
C MET A 1 -3.42 -6.55 -14.22
N VAL A 2 -3.78 -5.28 -14.30
CA VAL A 2 -4.22 -4.50 -13.13
C VAL A 2 -5.61 -4.99 -12.74
N THR A 3 -5.86 -5.19 -11.44
CA THR A 3 -7.18 -5.62 -10.94
C THR A 3 -7.61 -4.74 -9.79
N PRO A 4 -8.92 -4.50 -9.58
CA PRO A 4 -9.39 -3.71 -8.45
C PRO A 4 -8.90 -4.25 -7.10
N LYS A 5 -8.70 -5.56 -6.98
CA LYS A 5 -8.16 -6.20 -5.76
C LYS A 5 -6.65 -5.98 -5.59
N ALA A 6 -5.91 -5.75 -6.67
CA ALA A 6 -4.52 -5.30 -6.58
C ALA A 6 -4.45 -3.85 -6.07
N ASP A 7 -5.37 -2.99 -6.49
CA ASP A 7 -5.45 -1.61 -5.99
C ASP A 7 -5.75 -1.56 -4.48
N VAL A 8 -6.62 -2.47 -4.00
CA VAL A 8 -6.90 -2.62 -2.56
C VAL A 8 -5.63 -3.02 -1.78
N TYR A 9 -4.80 -3.91 -2.34
CA TYR A 9 -3.53 -4.27 -1.71
C TYR A 9 -2.60 -3.06 -1.60
N SER A 10 -2.43 -2.33 -2.70
CA SER A 10 -1.62 -1.11 -2.73
C SER A 10 -2.14 -0.05 -1.77
N PHE A 11 -3.47 0.08 -1.62
CA PHE A 11 -4.07 0.93 -0.60
C PHE A 11 -3.64 0.55 0.82
N GLY A 12 -3.57 -0.74 1.16
CA GLY A 12 -3.06 -1.18 2.46
C GLY A 12 -1.59 -0.78 2.69
N ILE A 13 -0.75 -0.85 1.66
CA ILE A 13 0.66 -0.41 1.74
C ILE A 13 0.74 1.10 1.98
N ILE A 14 -0.07 1.89 1.26
CA ILE A 14 -0.15 3.34 1.47
C ILE A 14 -0.65 3.67 2.87
N LEU A 15 -1.63 2.91 3.38
CA LEU A 15 -2.14 3.07 4.73
C LEU A 15 -1.03 2.84 5.76
N TYR A 16 -0.24 1.77 5.60
CA TYR A 16 0.94 1.54 6.44
C TYR A 16 1.92 2.72 6.42
N GLU A 17 2.37 3.14 5.24
CA GLU A 17 3.35 4.23 5.10
C GLU A 17 2.82 5.52 5.74
N THR A 18 1.52 5.77 5.60
CA THR A 18 0.85 6.94 6.17
C THR A 18 0.81 6.91 7.70
N MET A 19 0.50 5.74 8.28
CA MET A 19 0.31 5.60 9.72
C MET A 19 1.64 5.47 10.47
N PHE A 20 2.61 4.75 9.91
CA PHE A 20 3.90 4.47 10.55
C PHE A 20 5.01 5.42 10.14
N ARG A 21 4.85 6.18 9.04
CA ARG A 21 5.90 7.06 8.49
C ARG A 21 7.23 6.34 8.28
N ASN A 22 7.14 5.07 7.93
CA ASN A 22 8.26 4.18 7.72
C ASN A 22 8.12 3.49 6.36
N SER A 23 9.24 3.07 5.79
CA SER A 23 9.24 2.25 4.59
C SER A 23 8.51 0.92 4.87
N PRO A 24 7.62 0.46 3.97
CA PRO A 24 6.93 -0.81 4.11
C PRO A 24 7.86 -2.02 3.97
N TYR A 25 8.97 -1.87 3.25
CA TYR A 25 9.97 -2.91 3.01
C TYR A 25 11.38 -2.33 3.08
N ASP A 26 12.38 -3.18 3.27
CA ASP A 26 13.79 -2.78 3.36
C ASP A 26 14.36 -2.44 1.97
N THR A 27 13.92 -1.32 1.39
CA THR A 27 14.36 -0.83 0.07
C THR A 27 15.38 0.30 0.15
N GLU A 28 15.84 0.64 1.36
CA GLU A 28 16.79 1.73 1.61
C GLU A 28 17.96 1.21 2.45
N GLY A 29 19.17 1.74 2.20
CA GLY A 29 20.41 1.38 2.93
C GLY A 29 21.27 0.31 2.23
N ASP A 30 22.38 -0.07 2.89
CA ASP A 30 23.42 -0.96 2.31
C ASP A 30 22.94 -2.40 2.06
N MET A 31 21.80 -2.80 2.66
CA MET A 31 21.15 -4.11 2.47
C MET A 31 19.79 -4.00 1.78
N ALA A 32 19.56 -2.92 1.02
CA ALA A 32 18.32 -2.67 0.32
C ALA A 32 17.99 -3.79 -0.68
N MET A 33 16.76 -4.28 -0.63
CA MET A 33 16.18 -5.12 -1.69
C MET A 33 15.68 -4.25 -2.84
N SER A 34 15.82 -4.74 -4.07
CA SER A 34 15.23 -4.08 -5.22
C SER A 34 13.69 -4.15 -5.13
N PRO A 35 12.96 -3.18 -5.70
CA PRO A 35 11.51 -3.24 -5.80
C PRO A 35 11.02 -4.51 -6.51
N GLU A 36 11.77 -4.99 -7.51
CA GLU A 36 11.48 -6.23 -8.24
C GLU A 36 11.54 -7.45 -7.33
N ASP A 37 12.56 -7.54 -6.45
CA ASP A 37 12.71 -8.62 -5.49
C ASP A 37 11.57 -8.62 -4.47
N VAL A 38 11.20 -7.43 -3.96
CA VAL A 38 10.05 -7.28 -3.06
C VAL A 38 8.78 -7.81 -3.72
N VAL A 39 8.49 -7.39 -4.96
CA VAL A 39 7.32 -7.85 -5.70
C VAL A 39 7.38 -9.37 -5.95
N ALA A 40 8.56 -9.90 -6.27
CA ALA A 40 8.75 -11.34 -6.48
C ALA A 40 8.42 -12.13 -5.21
N ARG A 41 8.92 -11.71 -4.05
CA ARG A 41 8.65 -12.35 -2.74
C ARG A 41 7.19 -12.26 -2.33
N VAL A 42 6.56 -11.11 -2.52
CA VAL A 42 5.11 -10.93 -2.29
C VAL A 42 4.30 -11.90 -3.16
N ARG A 43 4.66 -12.04 -4.45
CA ARG A 43 3.96 -12.94 -5.39
C ARG A 43 4.27 -14.41 -5.16
N TYR A 44 5.45 -14.74 -4.65
CA TYR A 44 5.85 -16.11 -4.34
C TYR A 44 4.93 -16.73 -3.28
N GLY A 45 4.35 -15.91 -2.39
CA GLY A 45 3.40 -16.38 -1.38
C GLY A 45 4.09 -17.22 -0.31
N GLU A 46 5.21 -16.71 0.21
CA GLU A 46 5.98 -17.30 1.32
C GLU A 46 5.09 -17.67 2.53
N ARG A 47 5.56 -18.55 3.40
CA ARG A 47 4.89 -18.91 4.66
C ARG A 47 5.86 -18.68 5.84
N PRO A 48 5.66 -17.63 6.65
CA PRO A 48 4.58 -16.64 6.61
C PRO A 48 4.65 -15.71 5.39
N PRO A 49 3.52 -15.09 4.95
CA PRO A 49 3.53 -14.19 3.82
C PRO A 49 4.49 -13.01 4.01
N TYR A 50 5.21 -12.66 2.95
CA TYR A 50 6.09 -11.50 2.97
C TYR A 50 5.25 -10.21 2.93
N ARG A 51 5.17 -9.50 4.07
CA ARG A 51 4.36 -8.31 4.31
C ARG A 51 5.11 -7.28 5.16
N PRO A 52 4.71 -6.00 5.15
CA PRO A 52 5.33 -4.99 6.00
C PRO A 52 5.22 -5.38 7.48
N ARG A 53 6.32 -5.20 8.21
CA ARG A 53 6.34 -5.47 9.64
C ARG A 53 5.62 -4.34 10.38
N ILE A 54 4.61 -4.68 11.15
CA ILE A 54 3.96 -3.73 12.06
C ILE A 54 4.87 -3.54 13.29
N PRO A 55 5.37 -2.32 13.56
CA PRO A 55 6.16 -2.05 14.76
C PRO A 55 5.33 -2.26 16.02
N GLU A 56 5.95 -2.81 17.07
CA GLU A 56 5.34 -2.97 18.38
C GLU A 56 6.19 -2.27 19.45
N PRO A 57 5.58 -1.53 20.40
CA PRO A 57 4.15 -1.20 20.47
C PRO A 57 3.75 -0.18 19.39
N ASN A 58 2.57 -0.34 18.79
CA ASN A 58 1.97 0.71 17.96
C ASN A 58 0.83 1.44 18.71
N GLN A 59 0.67 2.74 18.43
CA GLN A 59 -0.38 3.58 19.02
C GLN A 59 -1.65 3.61 18.15
N LEU A 60 -1.75 2.71 17.17
CA LEU A 60 -2.89 2.69 16.26
C LEU A 60 -4.06 1.99 16.93
N LYS A 61 -5.26 2.43 16.56
CA LYS A 61 -6.48 1.72 16.90
C LYS A 61 -6.47 0.34 16.23
N PRO A 62 -6.89 -0.73 16.93
CA PRO A 62 -6.96 -2.08 16.35
C PRO A 62 -7.70 -2.11 15.01
N GLU A 63 -8.79 -1.34 14.89
CA GLU A 63 -9.61 -1.30 13.68
C GLU A 63 -8.85 -0.79 12.44
N VAL A 64 -7.86 0.10 12.64
CA VAL A 64 -7.01 0.60 11.54
C VAL A 64 -6.01 -0.46 11.12
N VAL A 65 -5.46 -1.18 12.10
CA VAL A 65 -4.53 -2.29 11.85
C VAL A 65 -5.26 -3.42 11.13
N ASP A 66 -6.45 -3.79 11.58
CA ASP A 66 -7.27 -4.83 10.96
C ASP A 66 -7.64 -4.48 9.52
N LEU A 67 -8.08 -3.24 9.27
CA LEU A 67 -8.36 -2.77 7.90
C LEU A 67 -7.13 -2.89 6.99
N MET A 68 -5.96 -2.52 7.50
CA MET A 68 -4.69 -2.61 6.77
C MET A 68 -4.32 -4.07 6.46
N LEU A 69 -4.47 -4.97 7.44
CA LEU A 69 -4.22 -6.41 7.28
C LEU A 69 -5.22 -7.06 6.31
N ASP A 70 -6.49 -6.66 6.35
CA ASP A 70 -7.54 -7.11 5.43
C ASP A 70 -7.23 -6.73 3.97
N CYS A 71 -6.61 -5.57 3.76
CA CYS A 71 -6.13 -5.17 2.43
C CYS A 71 -4.99 -6.07 1.93
N TRP A 72 -4.22 -6.69 2.82
CA TRP A 72 -3.03 -7.50 2.50
C TRP A 72 -3.27 -9.00 2.38
N ARG A 73 -4.53 -9.45 2.48
CA ARG A 73 -4.90 -10.87 2.35
C ARG A 73 -4.32 -11.49 1.08
N GLU A 74 -3.77 -12.70 1.20
CA GLU A 74 -3.18 -13.44 0.06
C GLU A 74 -4.20 -13.62 -1.07
N LYS A 75 -5.39 -14.11 -0.73
CA LYS A 75 -6.47 -14.32 -1.68
C LYS A 75 -7.09 -12.97 -2.06
N PRO A 76 -7.08 -12.58 -3.34
CA PRO A 76 -7.66 -11.30 -3.78
C PRO A 76 -9.15 -11.15 -3.42
N ASN A 77 -9.90 -12.26 -3.41
CA ASN A 77 -11.32 -12.26 -3.08
C ASN A 77 -11.60 -12.03 -1.60
N ASP A 78 -10.65 -12.32 -0.72
CA ASP A 78 -10.77 -12.08 0.73
C ASP A 78 -10.54 -10.60 1.08
N ARG A 79 -9.92 -9.83 0.17
CA ARG A 79 -9.68 -8.40 0.39
C ARG A 79 -11.02 -7.65 0.34
N PRO A 80 -11.23 -6.62 1.17
CA PRO A 80 -12.42 -5.79 1.10
C PRO A 80 -12.51 -5.09 -0.27
N ASP A 81 -13.69 -4.61 -0.64
CA ASP A 81 -13.82 -3.64 -1.72
C ASP A 81 -13.74 -2.21 -1.16
N PHE A 82 -13.53 -1.23 -2.04
CA PHE A 82 -13.45 0.17 -1.63
C PHE A 82 -14.74 0.69 -0.99
N SER A 83 -15.90 0.09 -1.27
CA SER A 83 -17.16 0.47 -0.63
C SER A 83 -17.16 0.10 0.85
N LEU A 84 -16.69 -1.11 1.18
CA LEU A 84 -16.50 -1.58 2.55
C LEU A 84 -15.40 -0.79 3.27
N ILE A 85 -14.26 -0.56 2.63
CA ILE A 85 -13.17 0.27 3.19
C ILE A 85 -13.70 1.66 3.55
N LYS A 86 -14.45 2.31 2.65
CA LYS A 86 -15.03 3.64 2.89
C LYS A 86 -16.03 3.62 4.04
N LYS A 87 -16.81 2.55 4.20
CA LYS A 87 -17.74 2.39 5.32
C LYS A 87 -16.99 2.23 6.64
N GLN A 88 -16.04 1.29 6.72
CA GLN A 88 -15.20 1.06 7.90
C GLN A 88 -14.46 2.35 8.30
N TYR A 89 -13.87 3.05 7.33
CA TYR A 89 -13.19 4.32 7.56
C TYR A 89 -14.13 5.41 8.11
N LYS A 90 -15.35 5.51 7.59
CA LYS A 90 -16.36 6.44 8.14
C LYS A 90 -16.73 6.08 9.58
N ASP A 91 -16.91 4.80 9.87
CA ASP A 91 -17.29 4.34 11.21
C ASP A 91 -16.16 4.57 12.22
N MET A 92 -14.89 4.39 11.81
CA MET A 92 -13.71 4.76 12.60
C MET A 92 -13.61 6.28 12.84
N ASN A 93 -13.97 7.10 11.85
CA ASN A 93 -13.89 8.56 11.92
C ASN A 93 -15.04 9.22 12.69
N LYS A 94 -16.18 8.55 12.89
CA LYS A 94 -17.30 9.08 13.70
C LYS A 94 -16.93 9.29 15.17
N GLY A 95 -15.83 8.70 15.64
CA GLY A 95 -15.33 8.85 17.01
C GLY A 95 -13.92 9.40 17.13
N MET A 96 -13.29 9.88 16.04
CA MET A 96 -11.92 10.40 16.12
C MET A 96 -11.59 11.33 14.96
N TYR A 97 -11.09 12.52 15.31
CA TYR A 97 -10.22 13.31 14.45
C TYR A 97 -8.98 12.45 14.14
N VAL A 98 -9.07 11.53 13.18
CA VAL A 98 -7.86 11.03 12.53
C VAL A 98 -7.35 12.24 11.76
N ARG A 99 -6.53 13.06 12.44
CA ARG A 99 -5.86 14.24 11.89
C ARG A 99 -4.76 13.74 10.95
N LEU A 100 -5.15 12.91 9.99
CA LEU A 100 -4.45 12.70 8.75
C LEU A 100 -4.34 14.10 8.15
N ARG A 101 -3.18 14.75 8.30
CA ARG A 101 -2.91 16.03 7.64
C ARG A 101 -3.16 15.78 6.15
N CYS A 102 -4.25 16.36 5.68
CA CYS A 102 -5.14 15.80 4.68
C CYS A 102 -4.76 16.19 3.25
N VAL A 103 -3.47 16.14 2.89
CA VAL A 103 -3.07 16.41 1.49
C VAL A 103 -2.94 15.12 0.68
N PHE A 104 -2.66 13.97 1.31
CA PHE A 104 -2.45 12.72 0.56
C PHE A 104 -3.72 11.89 0.34
N LEU A 105 -4.59 11.75 1.35
CA LEU A 105 -5.80 10.90 1.22
C LEU A 105 -6.92 11.55 0.38
N CYS A 106 -7.07 12.87 0.41
CA CYS A 106 -8.07 13.54 -0.43
C CYS A 106 -7.68 13.47 -1.92
N THR A 107 -6.38 13.50 -2.22
CA THR A 107 -5.84 13.36 -3.57
C THR A 107 -5.92 11.92 -4.07
N LEU A 108 -5.72 10.93 -3.19
CA LEU A 108 -5.89 9.50 -3.51
C LEU A 108 -7.33 9.11 -3.85
N ILE A 109 -8.34 9.82 -3.29
CA ILE A 109 -9.76 9.54 -3.56
C ILE A 109 -10.28 10.33 -4.78
N HIS A 110 -9.68 11.47 -5.13
CA HIS A 110 -10.14 12.32 -6.25
C HIS A 110 -9.28 12.29 -7.51
N ASN A 111 -8.02 11.84 -7.47
CA ASN A 111 -7.15 11.83 -8.65
C ASN A 111 -6.32 10.55 -8.71
N LEU A 112 -6.81 9.60 -9.49
CA LEU A 112 -6.10 8.38 -9.90
C LEU A 112 -4.82 8.64 -10.74
N SER A 113 -4.34 9.89 -10.82
CA SER A 113 -3.27 10.34 -11.71
C SER A 113 -2.00 10.85 -11.00
N LEU A 114 -1.96 10.90 -9.66
CA LEU A 114 -0.80 11.41 -8.91
C LEU A 114 -0.05 10.34 -8.10
N VAL A 115 -0.03 9.11 -8.61
CA VAL A 115 0.90 8.08 -8.16
C VAL A 115 2.26 8.34 -8.81
N HIS A 116 2.99 9.33 -8.29
CA HIS A 116 4.44 9.50 -8.51
C HIS A 116 5.17 9.38 -7.16
N SER A 117 4.77 8.41 -6.33
CA SER A 117 5.67 7.85 -5.33
C SER A 117 6.43 6.70 -5.98
N PRO A 118 7.77 6.71 -6.02
CA PRO A 118 8.58 5.67 -6.67
C PRO A 118 8.30 4.27 -6.11
N ALA A 119 7.79 4.17 -4.87
CA ALA A 119 7.41 2.91 -4.25
C ALA A 119 6.19 2.21 -4.90
N ILE A 120 5.32 2.94 -5.63
CA ILE A 120 4.05 2.40 -6.14
C ILE A 120 4.07 2.16 -7.66
N SER A 121 4.93 2.88 -8.42
CA SER A 121 5.04 2.71 -9.89
C SER A 121 5.40 1.29 -10.33
N PHE A 122 6.02 0.47 -9.47
CA PHE A 122 6.47 -0.88 -9.85
C PHE A 122 5.46 -1.99 -9.63
N ALA A 123 4.37 -1.75 -8.90
CA ALA A 123 3.37 -2.80 -8.64
C ALA A 123 2.40 -3.05 -9.82
N LEU A 124 2.35 -2.16 -10.82
CA LEU A 124 1.32 -2.17 -11.87
C LEU A 124 1.81 -2.07 -13.33
N ILE A 125 2.93 -2.70 -13.72
CA ILE A 125 3.28 -2.78 -15.15
C ILE A 125 3.62 -4.21 -15.60
N PRO A 126 2.86 -4.81 -16.55
CA PRO A 126 3.36 -5.92 -17.32
C PRO A 126 4.33 -5.39 -18.39
N SER A 127 5.58 -5.87 -18.38
CA SER A 127 6.45 -6.04 -19.55
C SER A 127 6.56 -4.87 -20.56
N LYS A 128 7.71 -4.16 -20.48
CA LYS A 128 8.46 -3.48 -21.56
C LYS A 128 7.95 -2.12 -22.09
N ARG A 129 8.81 -1.10 -21.93
CA ARG A 129 9.39 -0.35 -23.07
C ARG A 129 10.71 0.34 -22.65
N PRO A 130 11.73 0.38 -23.52
CA PRO A 130 13.03 0.98 -23.21
C PRO A 130 12.95 2.50 -23.36
N TYR A 131 13.43 3.25 -22.36
CA TYR A 131 13.75 4.66 -22.55
C TYR A 131 15.11 4.78 -23.25
N ALA A 132 15.05 4.88 -24.57
CA ALA A 132 16.13 5.47 -25.35
C ALA A 132 15.83 6.96 -25.54
N GLY A 133 16.75 7.80 -25.04
CA GLY A 133 17.11 9.11 -25.62
C GLY A 133 16.07 10.23 -25.61
N CYS A 134 16.34 11.27 -24.80
CA CYS A 134 16.49 12.61 -25.36
C CYS A 134 17.37 13.45 -24.45
N LEU A 135 18.66 13.56 -24.80
CA LEU A 135 19.57 14.60 -24.36
C LEU A 135 19.66 15.61 -25.51
N ARG A 136 19.14 16.80 -25.25
CA ARG A 136 19.22 18.10 -25.94
C ARG A 136 17.86 18.70 -26.30
#